data_AF-A0A011NNY6-F1
#
_entry.id   AF-A0A011NNY6-F1
#
_cell.length_a   1.000
_cell.length_b   1.000
_cell.length_c   1.000
_cell.angle_alpha   90.00
_cell.angle_beta   90.00
_cell.angle_gamma   90.00
#
_symmetry.space_group_name_H-M   'P 1'
#
loop_
_entity.id
_entity.type
_entity.pdbx_description
1 polymer ?
#
loop_
_entity_poly.entity_id
_entity_poly.type
_entity_poly.pdbx_seq_one_letter_code
_entity_poly.pdbx_strand_id
1 'polypeptide(L)' 'MIVVHELAHLKERQHDRAFYQLCSHMEPAYHQLEFDLRLYLTQRELSGLPGA' A
#
# COMPACT_ATOMS: atom_id res chain seq x y z
N MET A 1 4.38 -5.71 -1.79
CA MET A 1 3.24 -4.76 -1.74
C MET A 1 3.00 -4.07 -3.07
N ILE A 2 3.84 -3.16 -3.59
CA ILE A 2 3.55 -2.37 -4.82
C ILE A 2 3.19 -3.24 -6.03
N VAL A 3 4.02 -4.23 -6.39
CA VAL A 3 3.71 -5.13 -7.52
C VAL A 3 2.41 -5.92 -7.29
N VAL A 4 2.21 -6.42 -6.07
CA VAL A 4 0.98 -7.14 -5.68
C VAL A 4 -0.26 -6.23 -5.76
N HIS A 5 -0.14 -4.98 -5.35
CA HIS A 5 -1.19 -3.97 -5.44
C HIS A 5 -1.62 -3.72 -6.88
N GLU A 6 -0.65 -3.48 -7.77
CA GLU A 6 -0.95 -3.21 -9.18
C GLU A 6 -1.44 -4.47 -9.92
N LEU A 7 -0.94 -5.65 -9.57
CA LEU A 7 -1.47 -6.91 -10.11
C LEU A 7 -2.91 -7.17 -9.64
N ALA A 8 -3.25 -6.83 -8.40
CA ALA A 8 -4.62 -6.98 -7.90
C ALA A 8 -5.61 -6.10 -8.68
N HIS A 9 -5.18 -4.91 -9.15
CA HIS A 9 -5.99 -4.02 -10.01
C HIS A 9 -6.39 -4.62 -11.36
N LEU A 10 -5.70 -5.66 -11.83
CA LEU A 10 -6.10 -6.38 -13.05
C LEU A 10 -7.43 -7.13 -12.88
N LYS A 11 -7.82 -7.43 -11.64
CA LYS A 11 -9.04 -8.17 -11.30
C LYS A 11 -10.01 -7.34 -10.46
N GLU A 12 -9.52 -6.65 -9.43
CA GLU A 12 -10.30 -5.87 -8.47
C GLU A 12 -9.94 -4.39 -8.60
N ARG A 13 -10.84 -3.54 -9.09
CA ARG A 13 -10.52 -2.13 -9.41
C ARG A 13 -10.59 -1.19 -8.21
N GLN A 14 -11.36 -1.53 -7.18
CA GLN A 14 -11.57 -0.71 -5.99
C GLN A 14 -10.81 -1.31 -4.82
N HIS A 15 -10.30 -0.46 -3.92
CA HIS A 15 -9.65 -0.91 -2.68
C HIS A 15 -10.67 -1.34 -1.63
N ASP A 16 -11.43 -2.38 -1.93
CA ASP A 16 -12.42 -2.98 -1.06
C ASP A 16 -11.93 -4.29 -0.43
N ARG A 17 -12.83 -5.00 0.26
CA ARG A 17 -12.49 -6.27 0.94
C ARG A 17 -11.94 -7.32 -0.04
N ALA A 18 -12.47 -7.41 -1.26
CA ALA A 18 -12.03 -8.41 -2.23
C ALA A 18 -10.61 -8.10 -2.73
N PHE A 19 -10.31 -6.82 -2.97
CA PHE A 19 -8.96 -6.36 -3.30
C PHE A 19 -7.94 -6.71 -2.21
N TYR A 20 -8.24 -6.37 -0.94
CA TYR A 20 -7.31 -6.64 0.16
C TYR A 20 -7.13 -8.14 0.42
N GLN A 21 -8.19 -8.94 0.23
CA GLN A 21 -8.08 -10.40 0.30
C GLN A 21 -7.17 -10.96 -0.80
N LEU A 22 -7.31 -10.48 -2.04
CA LEU A 22 -6.45 -10.89 -3.15
C LEU A 22 -4.99 -10.47 -2.92
N CYS A 23 -4.77 -9.26 -2.42
CA CYS A 23 -3.43 -8.79 -2.06
C CYS A 23 -2.80 -9.65 -0.96
N SER A 24 -3.54 -9.97 0.10
CA SER A 24 -3.06 -10.78 1.23
C SER A 24 -2.82 -12.25 0.84
N HIS A 25 -3.53 -12.75 -0.17
CA HIS A 25 -3.29 -14.06 -0.74
C HIS A 25 -1.95 -14.13 -1.49
N MET A 26 -1.62 -13.09 -2.25
CA MET A 26 -0.34 -13.01 -2.99
C MET A 26 0.85 -12.65 -2.11
N GLU A 27 0.63 -11.89 -1.03
CA GLU A 27 1.66 -11.46 -0.07
C GLU A 27 1.08 -11.44 1.35
N PRO A 28 1.38 -12.44 2.20
CA PRO A 28 0.83 -12.52 3.56
C PRO A 28 1.15 -11.30 4.44
N ALA A 29 2.27 -10.62 4.20
CA ALA A 29 2.66 -9.41 4.94
C ALA A 29 2.13 -8.11 4.30
N TYR A 30 1.22 -8.19 3.34
CA TYR A 30 0.81 -7.05 2.50
C TYR A 30 0.39 -5.82 3.31
N HIS A 31 -0.44 -6.01 4.35
CA HIS A 31 -0.92 -4.92 5.19
C HIS A 31 0.21 -4.21 5.94
N GLN A 32 1.18 -4.95 6.47
CA GLN A 32 2.31 -4.35 7.17
C GLN A 32 3.18 -3.55 6.20
N LEU A 33 3.51 -4.14 5.05
CA LEU A 33 4.31 -3.48 4.01
C LEU A 33 3.61 -2.23 3.44
N GLU A 34 2.28 -2.26 3.29
CA GLU A 34 1.49 -1.09 2.88
C GLU A 34 1.55 0.02 3.92
N PHE A 35 1.33 -0.32 5.19
CA PHE A 35 1.40 0.62 6.30
C PHE A 35 2.79 1.27 6.39
N ASP A 36 3.85 0.47 6.38
CA ASP A 36 5.23 0.95 6.49
C ASP A 36 5.59 1.91 5.34
N LEU A 37 5.16 1.59 4.10
CA LEU A 37 5.38 2.50 2.97
C LEU A 37 4.65 3.81 3.17
N ARG A 38 3.36 3.77 3.54
CA ARG A 38 2.56 4.99 3.76
C ARG A 38 3.20 5.85 4.86
N LEU A 39 3.60 5.25 5.97
CA LEU A 39 4.27 5.93 7.07
C LEU A 39 5.58 6.60 6.61
N TYR A 40 6.43 5.88 5.87
CA TYR A 40 7.68 6.42 5.34
C TYR A 40 7.45 7.59 4.37
N LEU A 41 6.49 7.47 3.45
CA LEU A 41 6.16 8.55 2.51
C LEU A 41 5.62 9.78 3.24
N THR A 42 4.76 9.60 4.24
CA THR A 42 4.28 10.69 5.08
C THR A 42 5.42 11.37 5.83
N GLN A 43 6.35 10.62 6.42
CA GLN A 43 7.51 11.21 7.10
C GLN A 43 8.38 12.02 6.13
N ARG A 44 8.62 11.50 4.92
CA ARG A 44 9.39 12.23 3.89
C ARG A 44 8.72 13.51 3.44
N GLU A 45 7.40 13.50 3.30
CA GLU A 45 6.61 14.68 2.97
C GLU A 45 6.74 15.74 4.07
N LEU A 46 6.61 15.33 5.34
CA LEU A 46 6.79 16.20 6.51
C LEU A 46 8.20 16.81 6.58
N SER A 47 9.24 16.02 6.31
CA SER A 47 10.62 16.53 6.32
C SER A 47 10.99 17.39 5.10
N GLY A 48 10.18 17.34 4.03
CA GLY A 48 10.37 18.16 2.82
C GLY A 48 9.60 19.49 2.84
N LEU A 49 8.72 19.70 3.83
CA LEU A 49 7.95 20.94 3.98
C LEU A 49 8.84 22.05 4.59
N PRO A 50 8.90 23.25 3.98
CA PRO A 50 9.64 24.36 4.56
C PRO A 50 8.97 24.79 5.87
N GLY A 51 9.68 24.62 7.00
CA GLY A 51 9.24 25.02 8.34
C GLY A 51 9.04 23.89 9.36
N ALA A 52 9.37 22.64 9.03
CA ALA A 52 9.55 21.57 10.01
C ALA A 52 10.92 21.66 10.71
#